data_AF-A0A166G560-F1
#
_entry.id   AF-A0A166G560-F1
#
_cell.length_a   1.000
_cell.length_b   1.000
_cell.length_c   1.000
_cell.angle_alpha   90.00
_cell.angle_beta   90.00
_cell.angle_gamma   90.00
#
_symmetry.space_group_name_H-M   'P 1'
#
loop_
_entity.id
_entity.type
_entity.pdbx_description
1 polymer ?
#
loop_
_entity_poly.entity_id
_entity_poly.type
_entity_poly.pdbx_seq_one_letter_code
_entity_poly.pdbx_strand_id
1 'polypeptide(L)'
;MTGPFTILGFSPASPEIADFLKKLSPDNIGSLNQGEVKSYPDAVYFNYYKLGLSLQFVPQNGYRPPTNATIVDLDLTRLTLDSIDIFNRSDTPEESQKSRPKSSSPKYDSFSALPIALPTPTNFEISSQTTGKQFVEGLGEPSRKGGGSGPLSGSINIWCEWTEHGIMVEFGGNDARGPQAWERGKDAVWAILTIFKPRSNK
;
A
#
# COMPACT_ATOMS: atom_id res chain seq x y z
N MET A 1 17.99 8.78 -5.66
CA MET A 1 16.62 8.75 -5.09
C MET A 1 16.38 7.35 -4.56
N THR A 2 16.13 7.16 -3.26
CA THR A 2 15.72 5.86 -2.69
C THR A 2 14.26 5.95 -2.27
N GLY A 3 13.37 5.78 -3.23
CA GLY A 3 11.92 5.69 -2.99
C GLY A 3 11.44 4.23 -2.99
N PRO A 4 10.20 3.96 -2.57
CA PRO A 4 9.64 2.60 -2.50
C PRO A 4 9.74 1.83 -3.83
N PHE A 5 9.64 2.50 -4.97
CA PHE A 5 9.80 1.87 -6.29
C PHE A 5 11.15 1.16 -6.48
N THR A 6 12.21 1.63 -5.81
CA THR A 6 13.58 1.14 -6.04
C THR A 6 13.86 -0.22 -5.43
N ILE A 7 13.02 -0.70 -4.49
CA ILE A 7 13.19 -1.99 -3.82
C ILE A 7 12.32 -3.12 -4.40
N LEU A 8 11.49 -2.81 -5.40
CA LEU A 8 10.68 -3.82 -6.08
C LEU A 8 11.57 -4.86 -6.78
N GLY A 9 11.24 -6.13 -6.63
CA GLY A 9 11.99 -7.23 -7.23
C GLY A 9 13.15 -7.77 -6.40
N PHE A 10 13.44 -7.18 -5.24
CA PHE A 10 14.45 -7.72 -4.34
C PHE A 10 13.88 -8.79 -3.41
N SER A 11 14.74 -9.65 -2.86
CA SER A 11 14.36 -10.65 -1.86
C SER A 11 14.25 -10.02 -0.47
N PRO A 12 13.47 -10.61 0.46
CA PRO A 12 13.39 -10.13 1.83
C PRO A 12 14.74 -9.98 2.55
N ALA A 13 15.73 -10.81 2.18
CA ALA A 13 17.08 -10.81 2.77
C ALA A 13 18.06 -9.86 2.06
N SER A 14 17.61 -9.09 1.09
CA SER A 14 18.44 -8.16 0.32
C SER A 14 18.89 -6.95 1.14
N PRO A 15 20.12 -6.44 0.92
CA PRO A 15 20.56 -5.20 1.56
C PRO A 15 19.71 -4.00 1.15
N GLU A 16 19.14 -3.98 -0.06
CA GLU A 16 18.31 -2.89 -0.56
C GLU A 16 17.03 -2.70 0.27
N ILE A 17 16.34 -3.79 0.63
CA ILE A 17 15.16 -3.73 1.51
C ILE A 17 15.57 -3.32 2.93
N ALA A 18 16.66 -3.89 3.46
CA ALA A 18 17.15 -3.55 4.81
C ALA A 18 17.53 -2.06 4.92
N ASP A 19 18.23 -1.53 3.92
CA ASP A 19 18.63 -0.12 3.86
C ASP A 19 17.43 0.82 3.72
N PHE A 20 16.42 0.42 2.93
CA PHE A 20 15.18 1.18 2.82
C PHE A 20 14.44 1.25 4.16
N LEU A 21 14.22 0.11 4.82
CA LEU A 21 13.55 0.06 6.12
C LEU A 21 14.30 0.83 7.20
N LYS A 22 15.64 0.74 7.21
CA LYS A 22 16.50 1.50 8.13
C LYS A 22 16.38 3.01 7.94
N LYS A 23 16.22 3.48 6.70
CA LYS A 23 15.99 4.91 6.42
C LYS A 23 14.64 5.39 6.93
N LEU A 24 13.61 4.53 6.91
CA LEU A 24 12.28 4.86 7.44
C LEU A 24 12.24 4.90 8.97
N SER A 25 13.21 4.28 9.63
CA SER A 25 13.33 4.38 11.08
C SER A 25 14.78 4.26 11.57
N PRO A 26 15.49 5.40 11.62
CA PRO A 26 16.88 5.43 12.08
C PRO A 26 17.03 5.01 13.56
N ASP A 27 15.98 5.16 14.37
CA ASP A 27 16.06 5.00 15.83
C ASP A 27 15.65 3.61 16.36
N ASN A 28 15.11 2.70 15.52
CA ASN A 28 14.54 1.41 15.96
C ASN A 28 15.07 0.19 15.17
N ILE A 29 16.38 0.17 14.91
CA ILE A 29 17.07 -0.87 14.13
C ILE A 29 16.83 -2.30 14.69
N GLY A 30 16.59 -2.45 16.00
CA GLY A 30 16.46 -3.77 16.64
C GLY A 30 15.07 -4.43 16.52
N SER A 31 13.99 -3.65 16.53
CA SER A 31 12.60 -4.16 16.56
C SER A 31 11.88 -4.07 15.21
N LEU A 32 12.41 -3.30 14.26
CA LEU A 32 11.84 -3.14 12.92
C LEU A 32 12.31 -4.17 11.90
N ASN A 33 13.27 -5.03 12.23
CA ASN A 33 13.70 -6.10 11.34
C ASN A 33 12.73 -7.28 11.26
N GLN A 34 11.62 -7.24 12.01
CA GLN A 34 10.63 -8.33 12.05
C GLN A 34 9.22 -7.75 11.93
N GLY A 35 8.91 -7.12 10.80
CA GLY A 35 7.51 -6.86 10.46
C GLY A 35 6.67 -8.13 10.67
N GLU A 36 5.39 -8.00 11.03
CA GLU A 36 4.54 -9.16 11.25
C GLU A 36 4.44 -9.96 9.95
N VAL A 37 4.89 -11.21 9.97
CA VAL A 37 4.87 -12.09 8.80
C VAL A 37 3.51 -12.77 8.71
N LYS A 38 2.84 -12.61 7.57
CA LYS A 38 1.66 -13.42 7.19
C LYS A 38 1.99 -14.17 5.92
N SER A 39 1.99 -15.49 6.00
CA SER A 39 2.38 -16.36 4.89
C SER A 39 1.18 -17.13 4.34
N TYR A 40 1.10 -17.18 3.02
CA TYR A 40 0.16 -17.93 2.21
C TYR A 40 0.92 -18.64 1.08
N PRO A 41 0.36 -19.70 0.46
CA PRO A 41 1.04 -20.44 -0.59
C PRO A 41 1.43 -19.63 -1.84
N ASP A 42 0.77 -18.49 -2.06
CA ASP A 42 0.92 -17.60 -3.20
C ASP A 42 1.50 -16.21 -2.85
N ALA A 43 1.56 -15.85 -1.58
CA ALA A 43 2.10 -14.56 -1.14
C ALA A 43 2.58 -14.60 0.32
N VAL A 44 3.60 -13.80 0.63
CA VAL A 44 4.08 -13.57 1.98
C VAL A 44 4.11 -12.06 2.24
N TYR A 45 3.45 -11.62 3.30
CA TYR A 45 3.37 -10.22 3.70
C TYR A 45 4.27 -9.96 4.89
N PHE A 46 5.12 -8.95 4.80
CA PHE A 46 5.85 -8.40 5.93
C PHE A 46 5.21 -7.06 6.29
N ASN A 47 4.46 -7.05 7.39
CA ASN A 47 3.62 -5.91 7.78
C ASN A 47 4.37 -5.04 8.81
N TYR A 48 4.71 -3.80 8.43
CA TYR A 48 5.38 -2.83 9.29
C TYR A 48 4.38 -1.77 9.74
N TYR A 49 3.50 -2.13 10.68
CA TYR A 49 2.40 -1.27 11.12
C TYR A 49 2.84 0.14 11.54
N LYS A 50 3.95 0.24 12.27
CA LYS A 50 4.50 1.52 12.75
C LYS A 50 5.14 2.37 11.67
N LEU A 51 5.47 1.78 10.52
CA LEU A 51 5.98 2.50 9.36
C LEU A 51 4.86 2.86 8.37
N GLY A 52 3.63 2.39 8.58
CA GLY A 52 2.57 2.56 7.59
C GLY A 52 2.87 1.87 6.27
N LEU A 53 3.45 0.67 6.34
CA LEU A 53 3.99 -0.04 5.18
C LEU A 53 3.71 -1.55 5.26
N SER A 54 3.28 -2.17 4.17
CA SER A 54 3.29 -3.63 4.01
C SER A 54 4.06 -4.01 2.75
N LEU A 55 4.92 -5.03 2.86
CA LEU A 55 5.69 -5.57 1.75
C LEU A 55 5.10 -6.93 1.35
N GLN A 56 4.61 -7.04 0.12
CA GLN A 56 4.10 -8.31 -0.42
C GLN A 56 5.16 -8.98 -1.30
N PHE A 57 5.58 -10.16 -0.88
CA PHE A 57 6.49 -11.01 -1.63
C PHE A 57 5.73 -12.14 -2.30
N VAL A 58 6.09 -12.45 -3.54
CA VAL A 58 5.55 -13.60 -4.27
C VAL A 58 6.60 -14.72 -4.37
N PRO A 59 6.20 -15.99 -4.23
CA PRO A 59 7.11 -17.11 -4.34
C PRO A 59 7.57 -17.34 -5.78
N GLN A 60 8.84 -17.75 -5.91
CA GLN A 60 9.50 -17.99 -7.19
C GLN A 60 9.82 -19.47 -7.39
N ASN A 61 9.99 -19.87 -8.65
CA ASN A 61 10.49 -21.20 -9.03
C ASN A 61 9.70 -22.36 -8.40
N GLY A 62 8.37 -22.22 -8.32
CA GLY A 62 7.48 -23.25 -7.75
C GLY A 62 7.55 -23.39 -6.23
N TYR A 63 8.19 -22.44 -5.51
CA TYR A 63 8.11 -22.40 -4.06
C TYR A 63 6.67 -22.22 -3.61
N ARG A 64 6.29 -22.85 -2.50
CA ARG A 64 4.99 -22.70 -1.85
C ARG A 64 5.21 -22.52 -0.36
N PRO A 65 5.24 -21.27 0.14
CA PRO A 65 5.37 -20.98 1.56
C PRO A 65 4.29 -21.71 2.37
N PRO A 66 4.61 -22.27 3.54
CA PRO A 66 3.59 -22.80 4.43
C PRO A 66 2.67 -21.67 4.92
N THR A 67 1.37 -21.95 5.01
CA THR A 67 0.41 -21.00 5.58
C THR A 67 0.76 -20.74 7.04
N ASN A 68 0.71 -19.47 7.48
CA ASN A 68 1.07 -19.04 8.84
C ASN A 68 2.53 -19.35 9.25
N ALA A 69 3.43 -19.56 8.28
CA ALA A 69 4.87 -19.62 8.52
C ALA A 69 5.40 -18.33 9.17
N THR A 70 6.38 -18.49 10.04
CA THR A 70 7.19 -17.38 10.57
C THR A 70 8.41 -17.15 9.68
N ILE A 71 9.16 -16.06 9.91
CA ILE A 71 10.34 -15.73 9.09
C ILE A 71 11.38 -16.85 9.03
N VAL A 72 11.52 -17.65 10.10
CA VAL A 72 12.51 -18.75 10.17
C VAL A 72 12.09 -19.99 9.37
N ASP A 73 10.80 -20.11 9.05
CA ASP A 73 10.25 -21.23 8.27
C ASP A 73 10.31 -20.97 6.76
N LEU A 74 10.68 -19.74 6.37
CA LEU A 74 10.62 -19.26 4.99
C LEU A 74 11.99 -19.34 4.30
N ASP A 75 11.99 -19.81 3.06
CA ASP A 75 13.14 -19.65 2.17
C ASP A 75 13.07 -18.26 1.52
N LEU A 76 13.69 -17.28 2.19
CA LEU A 76 13.70 -15.88 1.75
C LEU A 76 14.35 -15.71 0.37
N THR A 77 15.22 -16.61 -0.07
CA THR A 77 15.89 -16.53 -1.38
C THR A 77 14.93 -16.85 -2.53
N ARG A 78 13.82 -17.53 -2.23
CA ARG A 78 12.77 -17.90 -3.19
C ARG A 78 11.55 -16.99 -3.14
N LEU A 79 11.70 -15.83 -2.49
CA LEU A 79 10.69 -14.78 -2.41
C LEU A 79 11.19 -13.53 -3.13
N THR A 80 10.28 -12.80 -3.77
CA THR A 80 10.59 -11.57 -4.50
C THR A 80 9.53 -10.52 -4.22
N LEU A 81 9.94 -9.30 -3.89
CA LEU A 81 9.02 -8.20 -3.61
C LEU A 81 8.25 -7.84 -4.87
N ASP A 82 6.93 -8.01 -4.83
CA ASP A 82 6.03 -7.77 -5.96
C ASP A 82 5.33 -6.42 -5.83
N SER A 83 4.79 -6.16 -4.64
CA SER A 83 4.08 -4.92 -4.33
C SER A 83 4.33 -4.42 -2.92
N ILE A 84 4.05 -3.14 -2.74
CA ILE A 84 4.24 -2.39 -1.50
C ILE A 84 2.96 -1.62 -1.23
N ASP A 85 2.29 -1.88 -0.11
CA ASP A 85 1.18 -1.05 0.34
C ASP A 85 1.69 0.02 1.30
N ILE A 86 1.34 1.26 1.01
CA ILE A 86 1.65 2.44 1.80
C ILE A 86 0.35 2.98 2.36
N PHE A 87 0.32 3.23 3.65
CA PHE A 87 -0.88 3.64 4.36
C PHE A 87 -0.83 5.14 4.68
N ASN A 88 -1.95 5.81 4.41
CA ASN A 88 -2.19 7.20 4.78
C ASN A 88 -3.42 7.27 5.68
N ARG A 89 -3.16 7.44 6.97
CA ARG A 89 -4.23 7.64 7.93
C ARG A 89 -4.56 9.13 7.97
N SER A 90 -5.71 9.47 7.39
CA SER A 90 -6.33 10.76 7.64
C SER A 90 -6.87 10.77 9.08
N ASP A 91 -6.23 11.53 9.97
CA ASP A 91 -6.76 11.87 11.29
C ASP A 91 -7.97 12.82 11.16
N THR A 92 -8.99 12.43 10.41
CA THR A 92 -10.30 13.06 10.57
C THR A 92 -10.85 12.58 11.91
N PRO A 93 -11.17 13.49 12.86
CA PRO A 93 -11.86 13.13 14.09
C PRO A 93 -13.10 12.31 13.71
N GLU A 94 -13.21 11.10 14.24
CA GLU A 94 -14.39 10.24 14.06
C GLU A 94 -15.60 10.84 14.81
N GLU A 95 -16.06 12.03 14.41
CA GLU A 95 -17.40 12.47 14.76
C GLU A 95 -18.37 11.57 13.98
N SER A 96 -18.89 10.53 14.66
CA SER A 96 -20.05 9.68 14.31
C SER A 96 -19.82 8.19 13.95
N GLN A 97 -18.78 7.51 14.44
CA GLN A 97 -18.76 6.03 14.44
C GLN A 97 -19.26 5.43 15.78
N LYS A 98 -20.55 5.61 16.09
CA LYS A 98 -21.19 5.04 17.30
C LYS A 98 -21.60 3.56 17.18
N SER A 99 -21.28 2.84 16.10
CA SER A 99 -21.85 1.50 15.89
C SER A 99 -20.98 0.49 15.13
N ARG A 100 -19.66 0.66 15.07
CA ARG A 100 -18.79 -0.40 14.53
C ARG A 100 -18.15 -1.22 15.65
N PRO A 101 -18.21 -2.57 15.59
CA PRO A 101 -17.39 -3.39 16.47
C PRO A 101 -15.92 -3.01 16.25
N LYS A 102 -15.17 -2.83 17.35
CA LYS A 102 -13.74 -2.54 17.30
C LYS A 102 -13.05 -3.61 16.46
N SER A 103 -12.61 -3.25 15.25
CA SER A 103 -11.75 -4.12 14.45
C SER A 103 -10.49 -4.42 15.27
N SER A 104 -10.25 -5.69 15.56
CA SER A 104 -9.05 -6.19 16.25
C SER A 104 -7.81 -6.19 15.35
N SER A 105 -7.94 -5.76 14.08
CA SER A 105 -6.82 -5.65 13.15
C SER A 105 -5.81 -4.61 13.63
N PRO A 106 -4.49 -4.91 13.61
CA PRO A 106 -3.48 -3.91 13.88
C PRO A 106 -3.66 -2.71 12.94
N LYS A 107 -3.72 -1.50 13.51
CA LYS A 107 -3.86 -0.28 12.72
C LYS A 107 -2.48 0.16 12.25
N TYR A 108 -2.30 0.28 10.94
CA TYR A 108 -1.15 0.96 10.37
C TYR A 108 -1.14 2.43 10.79
N ASP A 109 0.03 2.95 11.13
CA ASP A 109 0.29 4.38 11.24
C ASP A 109 0.45 4.98 9.82
N SER A 110 0.49 6.30 9.69
CA SER A 110 0.75 6.95 8.39
C SER A 110 2.21 6.80 8.00
N PHE A 111 2.45 6.58 6.71
CA PHE A 111 3.81 6.50 6.17
C PHE A 111 4.58 7.81 6.38
N SER A 112 5.70 7.73 7.08
CA SER A 112 6.46 8.89 7.55
C SER A 112 7.31 9.57 6.46
N ALA A 113 7.59 8.87 5.36
CA ALA A 113 8.45 9.36 4.28
C ALA A 113 7.68 9.91 3.07
N LEU A 114 6.54 10.57 3.33
CA LEU A 114 5.84 11.39 2.34
C LEU A 114 6.55 12.75 2.18
N PRO A 115 6.53 13.39 0.99
CA PRO A 115 5.85 12.94 -0.23
C PRO A 115 6.61 11.84 -1.00
N ILE A 116 5.87 11.06 -1.78
CA ILE A 116 6.44 10.05 -2.68
C ILE A 116 6.44 10.61 -4.10
N ALA A 117 7.63 10.77 -4.68
CA ALA A 117 7.78 11.10 -6.10
C ALA A 117 7.56 9.85 -6.96
N LEU A 118 6.68 9.94 -7.96
CA LEU A 118 6.55 8.90 -8.96
C LEU A 118 7.72 8.95 -9.96
N PRO A 119 8.19 7.80 -10.46
CA PRO A 119 9.21 7.74 -11.52
C PRO A 119 8.59 8.06 -12.90
N THR A 120 7.87 9.18 -13.01
CA THR A 120 7.17 9.61 -14.23
C THR A 120 7.74 10.94 -14.74
N PRO A 121 7.55 11.27 -16.03
CA PRO A 121 7.97 12.56 -16.59
C PRO A 121 7.26 13.77 -15.96
N THR A 122 6.14 13.53 -15.27
CA THR A 122 5.25 14.57 -14.75
C THR A 122 5.72 15.18 -13.42
N ASN A 123 6.80 14.69 -12.81
CA ASN A 123 7.26 15.09 -11.46
C ASN A 123 6.11 15.09 -10.43
N PHE A 124 5.14 14.19 -10.60
CA PHE A 124 3.98 14.14 -9.73
C PHE A 124 4.37 13.60 -8.34
N GLU A 125 4.12 14.39 -7.31
CA GLU A 125 4.39 14.05 -5.92
C GLU A 125 3.10 13.71 -5.17
N ILE A 126 3.09 12.54 -4.53
CA ILE A 126 1.99 12.08 -3.71
C ILE A 126 2.25 12.48 -2.26
N SER A 127 1.52 13.48 -1.78
CA SER A 127 1.51 13.92 -0.39
C SER A 127 0.40 13.22 0.40
N SER A 128 0.38 13.34 1.72
CA SER A 128 -0.72 12.82 2.55
C SER A 128 -2.08 13.45 2.25
N GLN A 129 -2.12 14.61 1.56
CA GLN A 129 -3.35 15.34 1.25
C GLN A 129 -3.76 15.20 -0.21
N THR A 130 -3.06 14.38 -1.01
CA THR A 130 -3.37 14.23 -2.44
C THR A 130 -4.77 13.64 -2.62
N THR A 131 -5.61 14.31 -3.42
CA THR A 131 -6.99 13.89 -3.67
C THR A 131 -7.15 13.12 -4.97
N GLY A 132 -8.30 12.46 -5.15
CA GLY A 132 -8.65 11.78 -6.41
C GLY A 132 -8.55 12.69 -7.63
N LYS A 133 -8.97 13.95 -7.51
CA LYS A 133 -8.83 14.96 -8.57
C LYS A 133 -7.37 15.19 -8.94
N GLN A 134 -6.49 15.34 -7.94
CA GLN A 134 -5.08 15.61 -8.18
C GLN A 134 -4.37 14.41 -8.83
N PHE A 135 -4.75 13.18 -8.50
CA PHE A 135 -4.26 12.00 -9.21
C PHE A 135 -4.64 12.03 -10.69
N VAL A 136 -5.90 12.33 -11.01
CA VAL A 136 -6.36 12.39 -12.40
C VAL A 136 -5.70 13.55 -13.17
N GLU A 137 -5.56 14.72 -12.54
CA GLU A 137 -4.86 15.86 -13.17
C GLU A 137 -3.37 15.57 -13.41
N GLY A 138 -2.72 14.82 -12.50
CA GLY A 138 -1.29 14.51 -12.58
C GLY A 138 -0.93 13.32 -13.45
N LEU A 139 -1.83 12.33 -13.58
CA LEU A 139 -1.57 11.03 -14.21
C LEU A 139 -2.51 10.70 -15.37
N GLY A 140 -3.52 11.52 -15.62
CA GLY A 140 -4.60 11.22 -16.56
C GLY A 140 -5.60 10.20 -16.01
N GLU A 141 -6.43 9.67 -16.90
CA GLU A 141 -7.47 8.70 -16.53
C GLU A 141 -6.86 7.34 -16.12
N PRO A 142 -7.38 6.69 -15.07
CA PRO A 142 -6.89 5.38 -14.65
C PRO A 142 -7.24 4.29 -15.66
N SER A 143 -6.38 3.29 -15.80
CA SER A 143 -6.60 2.13 -16.67
C SER A 143 -7.67 1.18 -16.13
N ARG A 144 -7.77 1.08 -14.80
CA ARG A 144 -8.77 0.26 -14.11
C ARG A 144 -9.30 1.00 -12.90
N LYS A 145 -10.56 0.72 -12.56
CA LYS A 145 -11.22 1.33 -11.41
C LYS A 145 -12.31 0.42 -10.87
N GLY A 146 -12.62 0.52 -9.58
CA GLY A 146 -13.64 -0.33 -8.95
C GLY A 146 -14.01 0.12 -7.55
N GLY A 147 -14.93 -0.61 -6.92
CA GLY A 147 -15.46 -0.28 -5.60
C GLY A 147 -16.59 0.75 -5.61
N GLY A 148 -16.94 1.28 -4.43
CA GLY A 148 -18.03 2.24 -4.23
C GLY A 148 -19.45 1.67 -4.28
N SER A 149 -19.61 0.39 -4.64
CA SER A 149 -20.92 -0.27 -4.67
C SER A 149 -21.38 -0.70 -3.27
N GLY A 150 -22.69 -0.58 -3.01
CA GLY A 150 -23.34 -1.07 -1.78
C GLY A 150 -23.71 0.04 -0.77
N PRO A 151 -24.38 -0.31 0.34
CA PRO A 151 -24.73 0.63 1.39
C PRO A 151 -23.47 1.14 2.11
N LEU A 152 -23.51 2.36 2.65
CA LEU A 152 -22.38 2.98 3.39
C LEU A 152 -21.78 2.09 4.50
N SER A 153 -22.59 1.19 5.09
CA SER A 153 -22.17 0.27 6.14
C SER A 153 -21.31 -0.91 5.65
N GLY A 154 -21.37 -1.26 4.36
CA GLY A 154 -20.68 -2.44 3.78
C GLY A 154 -20.03 -2.20 2.41
N SER A 155 -20.07 -0.98 1.89
CA SER A 155 -19.38 -0.61 0.65
C SER A 155 -17.87 -0.58 0.87
N ILE A 156 -17.15 -1.22 -0.04
CA ILE A 156 -15.71 -1.03 -0.19
C ILE A 156 -15.45 0.36 -0.78
N ASN A 157 -14.32 0.96 -0.39
CA ASN A 157 -13.88 2.23 -0.95
C ASN A 157 -13.68 2.11 -2.47
N ILE A 158 -13.83 3.22 -3.18
CA ILE A 158 -13.43 3.32 -4.59
C ILE A 158 -11.90 3.26 -4.68
N TRP A 159 -11.41 2.67 -5.77
CA TRP A 159 -10.00 2.60 -6.09
C TRP A 159 -9.77 2.82 -7.58
N CYS A 160 -8.60 3.36 -7.90
CA CYS A 160 -8.12 3.62 -9.25
C CYS A 160 -6.73 3.01 -9.43
N GLU A 161 -6.45 2.42 -10.58
CA GLU A 161 -5.15 1.87 -10.94
C GLU A 161 -4.62 2.58 -12.18
N TRP A 162 -3.36 3.02 -12.13
CA TRP A 162 -2.58 3.50 -13.27
C TRP A 162 -1.48 2.49 -13.55
N THR A 163 -1.82 1.44 -14.31
CA THR A 163 -0.93 0.29 -14.56
C THR A 163 0.43 0.70 -15.16
N GLU A 164 0.43 1.70 -16.04
CA GLU A 164 1.65 2.22 -16.67
C GLU A 164 2.60 2.93 -15.68
N HIS A 165 2.05 3.43 -14.57
CA HIS A 165 2.81 4.06 -13.49
C HIS A 165 3.12 3.09 -12.35
N GLY A 166 2.60 1.85 -12.41
CA GLY A 166 2.82 0.85 -11.36
C GLY A 166 2.18 1.23 -10.03
N ILE A 167 1.04 1.92 -10.06
CA ILE A 167 0.33 2.32 -8.84
C ILE A 167 -1.16 1.97 -8.88
N MET A 168 -1.69 1.68 -7.70
CA MET A 168 -3.12 1.59 -7.41
C MET A 168 -3.40 2.40 -6.15
N VAL A 169 -4.47 3.17 -6.16
CA VAL A 169 -4.84 4.09 -5.08
C VAL A 169 -6.24 3.74 -4.61
N GLU A 170 -6.39 3.41 -3.33
CA GLU A 170 -7.68 3.32 -2.66
C GLU A 170 -7.95 4.65 -1.94
N PHE A 171 -9.15 5.21 -2.14
CA PHE A 171 -9.55 6.47 -1.52
C PHE A 171 -10.22 6.25 -0.16
N GLY A 172 -9.98 7.16 0.78
CA GLY A 172 -10.48 7.08 2.14
C GLY A 172 -11.73 7.90 2.41
N GLY A 173 -12.28 7.71 3.61
CA GLY A 173 -13.35 8.55 4.13
C GLY A 173 -14.75 8.22 3.61
N ASN A 174 -15.72 9.05 3.97
CA ASN A 174 -17.12 8.87 3.55
C ASN A 174 -17.32 9.19 2.06
N ASP A 175 -16.43 9.98 1.47
CA ASP A 175 -16.50 10.40 0.07
C ASP A 175 -16.05 9.32 -0.91
N ALA A 176 -15.31 8.33 -0.44
CA ALA A 176 -14.87 7.20 -1.24
C ALA A 176 -15.82 5.99 -1.22
N ARG A 177 -16.97 6.05 -0.53
CA ARG A 177 -17.83 4.86 -0.34
C ARG A 177 -19.33 5.17 -0.41
N GLY A 178 -20.09 4.12 -0.67
CA GLY A 178 -21.55 4.14 -0.74
C GLY A 178 -22.08 4.82 -2.01
N PRO A 179 -23.38 5.14 -2.05
CA PRO A 179 -23.98 5.83 -3.19
C PRO A 179 -23.20 7.10 -3.54
N GLN A 180 -23.05 7.33 -4.84
CA GLN A 180 -22.38 8.49 -5.41
C GLN A 180 -20.88 8.64 -5.03
N ALA A 181 -20.21 7.54 -4.66
CA ALA A 181 -18.78 7.57 -4.34
C ALA A 181 -17.93 8.05 -5.52
N TRP A 182 -18.33 7.75 -6.76
CA TRP A 182 -17.57 8.17 -7.96
C TRP A 182 -17.67 9.67 -8.24
N GLU A 183 -18.80 10.27 -7.88
CA GLU A 183 -19.08 11.69 -8.05
C GLU A 183 -18.39 12.52 -6.97
N ARG A 184 -18.29 11.98 -5.75
CA ARG A 184 -17.62 12.63 -4.60
C ARG A 184 -16.12 12.32 -4.51
N GLY A 185 -15.69 11.19 -5.08
CA GLY A 185 -14.33 10.66 -4.98
C GLY A 185 -13.23 11.60 -5.46
N LYS A 186 -13.55 12.58 -6.30
CA LYS A 186 -12.61 13.63 -6.72
C LYS A 186 -12.02 14.41 -5.53
N ASP A 187 -12.78 14.58 -4.45
CA ASP A 187 -12.34 15.31 -3.26
C ASP A 187 -11.81 14.38 -2.16
N ALA A 188 -11.93 13.06 -2.33
CA ALA A 188 -11.46 12.09 -1.36
C ALA A 188 -9.92 12.01 -1.35
N VAL A 189 -9.34 12.05 -0.16
CA VAL A 189 -7.91 11.82 0.07
C VAL A 189 -7.63 10.32 0.03
N TRP A 190 -6.49 9.91 -0.51
CA TRP A 190 -6.11 8.49 -0.55
C TRP A 190 -5.88 7.91 0.84
N ALA A 191 -6.24 6.64 1.03
CA ALA A 191 -6.00 5.88 2.25
C ALA A 191 -4.90 4.84 2.08
N ILE A 192 -4.83 4.20 0.90
CA ILE A 192 -3.83 3.19 0.59
C ILE A 192 -3.27 3.46 -0.81
N LEU A 193 -1.94 3.47 -0.91
CA LEU A 193 -1.20 3.52 -2.16
C LEU A 193 -0.45 2.20 -2.32
N THR A 194 -0.85 1.38 -3.27
CA THR A 194 -0.12 0.18 -3.65
C THR A 194 0.83 0.51 -4.79
N ILE A 195 2.11 0.22 -4.60
CA ILE A 195 3.18 0.36 -5.60
C ILE A 195 3.56 -1.04 -6.08
N PHE A 196 3.63 -1.24 -7.40
CA PHE A 196 4.01 -2.50 -8.02
C PHE A 196 4.82 -2.24 -9.29
N LYS A 197 5.48 -3.28 -9.83
CA LYS A 197 6.23 -3.13 -11.07
C LYS A 197 5.27 -2.80 -12.22
N PRO A 198 5.47 -1.68 -12.96
CA PRO A 198 4.67 -1.39 -14.14
C PRO A 198 4.72 -2.58 -15.09
N ARG A 199 3.56 -3.04 -15.53
CA ARG A 199 3.50 -4.07 -16.58
C ARG A 199 3.64 -3.35 -17.90
N SER A 200 4.69 -3.64 -18.65
CA SER A 200 4.71 -3.26 -20.07
C SER A 200 3.58 -4.00 -20.75
N ASN A 201 2.64 -3.28 -21.36
CA ASN A 201 1.70 -3.89 -22.30
C ASN A 201 2.55 -4.55 -23.39
N LYS A 202 2.51 -5.89 -23.45
CA LYS A 202 3.01 -6.64 -24.60
C LYS A 202 2.04 -6.51 -25.75
#